data_AF-A0A7Y8I7I6-F1
#
_entry.id   AF-A0A7Y8I7I6-F1
#
_cell.length_a   1.000
_cell.length_b   1.000
_cell.length_c   1.000
_cell.angle_alpha   90.00
_cell.angle_beta   90.00
_cell.angle_gamma   90.00
#
_symmetry.space_group_name_H-M   'P 1'
#
loop_
_entity.id
_entity.type
_entity.pdbx_description
1 polymer ?
#
loop_
_entity_poly.entity_id
_entity_poly.type
_entity_poly.pdbx_seq_one_letter_code
_entity_poly.pdbx_strand_id
1 'polypeptide(L)'
;MFPKDLESISFQGGDGSSINNAVKIVGAKSFHSGIQAEFEFIKTLFNENEVESAEGKTIIFPDAVIHHVNVVTRNGENKNIFFNASEFQPKLDFEDVETVKVFTFIN
;
A
#
# COMPACT_ATOMS: atom_id res chain seq x y z
N MET A 1 -17.87 1.19 8.73
CA MET A 1 -17.39 2.08 9.80
C MET A 1 -15.91 1.80 9.94
N PHE A 2 -15.05 2.77 9.61
CA PHE A 2 -13.61 2.58 9.75
C PHE A 2 -13.26 2.37 11.23
N PRO A 3 -12.30 1.50 11.58
CA PRO A 3 -11.76 1.48 12.94
C PRO A 3 -11.26 2.88 13.32
N LYS A 4 -11.44 3.28 14.59
CA LYS A 4 -11.13 4.62 15.12
C LYS A 4 -9.72 5.11 14.77
N ASP A 5 -8.78 4.19 14.56
CA ASP A 5 -7.38 4.49 14.25
C ASP A 5 -7.16 4.98 12.80
N LEU A 6 -8.18 4.89 11.92
CA LEU A 6 -8.16 5.39 10.54
C LEU A 6 -8.86 6.76 10.38
N GLU A 7 -9.54 7.28 11.40
CA GLU A 7 -10.32 8.54 11.27
C GLU A 7 -9.45 9.77 10.93
N SER A 8 -8.14 9.70 11.19
CA SER A 8 -7.18 10.75 10.82
C SER A 8 -6.36 10.45 9.56
N ILE A 9 -6.64 9.35 8.85
CA ILE A 9 -5.89 8.96 7.66
C ILE A 9 -6.51 9.60 6.42
N SER A 10 -5.66 10.20 5.59
CA SER A 10 -6.05 10.76 4.31
C SER A 10 -5.10 10.29 3.21
N PHE A 11 -5.61 10.27 1.98
CA PHE A 11 -4.84 9.91 0.78
C PHE A 11 -4.55 11.17 -0.02
N GLN A 12 -3.29 11.38 -0.38
CA GLN A 12 -2.82 12.53 -1.15
C GLN A 12 -1.91 12.08 -2.29
N GLY A 13 -1.65 12.96 -3.26
CA GLY A 13 -0.72 12.69 -4.36
C GLY A 13 -1.39 12.06 -5.57
N GLY A 14 -0.73 11.07 -6.19
CA GLY A 14 -1.17 10.43 -7.43
C GLY A 14 -2.23 9.35 -7.25
N ASP A 15 -2.53 8.65 -8.33
CA ASP A 15 -3.56 7.59 -8.41
C ASP A 15 -3.01 6.17 -8.14
N GLY A 16 -1.72 6.06 -7.84
CA GLY A 16 -1.05 4.78 -7.61
C GLY A 16 -0.76 3.98 -8.88
N SER A 17 -0.91 4.56 -10.08
CA SER A 17 -0.64 3.86 -11.35
C SER A 17 0.84 3.57 -11.62
N SER A 18 1.74 4.30 -10.94
CA SER A 18 3.19 4.14 -11.06
C SER A 18 3.90 4.63 -9.80
N ILE A 19 5.20 4.35 -9.68
CA ILE A 19 6.05 4.86 -8.58
C ILE A 19 6.01 6.39 -8.52
N ASN A 20 6.03 7.09 -9.65
CA ASN A 20 5.99 8.55 -9.71
C ASN A 20 4.62 9.12 -9.32
N ASN A 21 3.56 8.34 -9.46
CA ASN A 21 2.19 8.67 -9.08
C ASN A 21 1.75 7.93 -7.81
N ALA A 22 2.69 7.52 -6.95
CA ALA A 22 2.36 6.74 -5.78
C ALA A 22 1.40 7.50 -4.85
N VAL A 23 0.40 6.79 -4.32
CA VAL A 23 -0.54 7.33 -3.35
C VAL A 23 0.18 7.55 -2.03
N LYS A 24 0.09 8.76 -1.50
CA LYS A 24 0.65 9.10 -0.20
C LYS A 24 -0.40 8.89 0.89
N ILE A 25 -0.10 8.05 1.86
CA ILE A 25 -0.95 7.83 3.04
C ILE A 25 -0.45 8.76 4.14
N VAL A 26 -1.29 9.73 4.51
CA VAL A 26 -0.96 10.76 5.50
C VAL A 26 -1.72 10.47 6.79
N GLY A 27 -1.02 10.53 7.92
CA GLY A 27 -1.61 10.35 9.25
C GLY A 27 -1.60 8.91 9.77
N ALA A 28 -1.05 7.95 9.02
CA ALA A 28 -0.76 6.61 9.53
C ALA A 28 0.35 6.69 10.58
N LYS A 29 0.10 6.17 11.79
CA LYS A 29 1.02 6.27 12.93
C LYS A 29 1.89 5.03 13.15
N SER A 30 1.66 3.98 12.35
CA SER A 30 2.34 2.71 12.44
C SER A 30 2.33 1.98 11.10
N PHE A 31 3.23 1.00 10.95
CA PHE A 31 3.24 0.09 9.81
C PHE A 31 1.88 -0.61 9.62
N HIS A 32 1.28 -1.12 10.70
CA HIS A 32 -0.01 -1.82 10.62
C HIS A 32 -1.15 -0.91 10.13
N SER A 33 -1.24 0.32 10.67
CA SER A 33 -2.24 1.30 10.20
C SER A 33 -2.00 1.75 8.76
N GLY A 34 -0.75 1.77 8.31
CA GLY A 34 -0.39 2.07 6.92
C GLY A 34 -0.89 0.98 5.98
N ILE A 35 -0.54 -0.29 6.24
CA ILE A 35 -1.02 -1.43 5.46
C ILE A 35 -2.55 -1.51 5.45
N GLN A 36 -3.21 -1.24 6.57
CA GLN A 36 -4.67 -1.21 6.62
C GLN A 36 -5.25 -0.10 5.73
N ALA A 37 -4.65 1.09 5.72
CA ALA A 37 -5.07 2.17 4.85
C ALA A 37 -4.85 1.85 3.36
N GLU A 38 -3.77 1.16 2.99
CA GLU A 38 -3.55 0.65 1.62
C GLU A 38 -4.69 -0.27 1.19
N PHE A 39 -5.10 -1.19 2.06
CA PHE A 39 -6.18 -2.13 1.77
C PHE A 39 -7.53 -1.43 1.59
N GLU A 40 -7.85 -0.47 2.46
CA GLU A 40 -9.08 0.32 2.32
C GLU A 40 -9.06 1.15 1.03
N PHE A 41 -7.92 1.71 0.64
CA PHE A 41 -7.79 2.39 -0.65
C PHE A 41 -8.08 1.43 -1.82
N ILE A 42 -7.50 0.23 -1.81
CA ILE A 42 -7.74 -0.79 -2.84
C ILE A 42 -9.24 -1.13 -2.94
N LYS A 43 -9.94 -1.31 -1.81
CA LYS A 43 -11.39 -1.51 -1.79
C LYS A 43 -12.23 -0.32 -2.28
N THR A 44 -11.66 0.88 -2.37
CA THR A 44 -12.34 2.01 -3.01
C THR A 44 -12.13 2.03 -4.52
N LEU A 45 -11.00 1.48 -5.00
CA LEU A 45 -10.69 1.37 -6.43
C LEU A 45 -11.40 0.21 -7.11
N PHE A 46 -11.64 -0.87 -6.36
CA PHE A 46 -12.32 -2.08 -6.79
C PHE A 46 -13.55 -2.28 -5.91
N ASN A 47 -14.63 -2.87 -6.42
CA ASN A 47 -15.71 -3.23 -5.49
C ASN A 47 -15.17 -4.24 -4.46
N GLU A 48 -15.62 -4.16 -3.20
CA GLU A 48 -15.11 -4.99 -2.10
C GLU A 48 -15.13 -6.51 -2.38
N ASN A 49 -16.04 -6.95 -3.26
CA ASN A 49 -16.24 -8.33 -3.65
C ASN A 49 -15.48 -8.74 -4.92
N GLU A 50 -14.79 -7.82 -5.57
CA GLU A 50 -14.05 -8.06 -6.81
C GLU A 50 -12.61 -8.49 -6.56
N VAL A 51 -12.02 -8.14 -5.43
CA VAL A 51 -10.64 -8.52 -5.09
C VAL A 51 -10.59 -10.00 -4.69
N GLU A 52 -9.78 -10.78 -5.41
CA GLU A 52 -9.52 -12.19 -5.12
C GLU A 52 -8.27 -12.35 -4.26
N SER A 53 -7.17 -11.70 -4.67
CA SER A 53 -5.93 -11.68 -3.90
C SER A 53 -5.17 -10.38 -4.10
N ALA A 54 -4.32 -10.06 -3.13
CA ALA A 54 -3.36 -8.97 -3.25
C ALA A 54 -2.02 -9.40 -2.68
N GLU A 55 -0.95 -9.10 -3.40
CA GLU A 55 0.43 -9.35 -2.97
C GLU A 55 1.20 -8.03 -2.97
N GLY A 56 1.77 -7.66 -1.83
CA GLY A 56 2.57 -6.45 -1.73
C GLY A 56 4.05 -6.72 -1.46
N LYS A 57 4.87 -5.82 -1.99
CA LYS A 57 6.31 -5.76 -1.74
C LYS A 57 6.75 -4.33 -1.41
N THR A 58 7.71 -4.21 -0.51
CA THR A 58 8.38 -2.94 -0.19
C THR A 58 9.60 -2.75 -1.09
N ILE A 59 9.72 -1.57 -1.70
CA ILE A 59 10.86 -1.10 -2.48
C ILE A 59 11.45 0.10 -1.75
N ILE A 60 12.75 0.05 -1.45
CA ILE A 60 13.45 1.09 -0.70
C ILE A 60 14.34 1.88 -1.64
N PHE A 61 14.15 3.19 -1.66
CA PHE A 61 14.99 4.17 -2.35
C PHE A 61 15.78 5.00 -1.31
N PRO A 62 16.86 5.69 -1.72
CA PRO A 62 17.63 6.55 -0.83
C PRO A 62 16.81 7.61 -0.09
N ASP A 63 15.69 8.06 -0.67
CA ASP A 63 14.85 9.15 -0.19
C ASP A 63 13.37 8.77 -0.03
N ALA A 64 12.99 7.53 -0.35
CA ALA A 64 11.60 7.07 -0.29
C ALA A 64 11.46 5.58 0.02
N VAL A 65 10.35 5.20 0.64
CA VAL A 65 9.89 3.82 0.76
C VAL A 65 8.59 3.69 -0.01
N ILE A 66 8.54 2.75 -0.95
CA ILE A 66 7.39 2.51 -1.82
C ILE A 66 6.84 1.12 -1.56
N HIS A 67 5.54 1.00 -1.29
CA HIS A 67 4.83 -0.27 -1.35
C HIS A 67 4.25 -0.44 -2.73
N HIS A 68 4.53 -1.59 -3.33
CA HIS A 68 3.96 -2.01 -4.60
C HIS A 68 3.05 -3.19 -4.34
N VAL A 69 1.75 -3.00 -4.56
CA VAL A 69 0.71 -4.00 -4.36
C VAL A 69 0.17 -4.43 -5.72
N ASN A 70 0.35 -5.71 -6.04
CA ASN A 70 -0.31 -6.35 -7.16
C ASN A 70 -1.66 -6.88 -6.68
N VAL A 71 -2.74 -6.41 -7.29
CA VAL A 71 -4.12 -6.81 -6.99
C VAL A 71 -4.63 -7.66 -8.13
N VAL A 72 -5.10 -8.87 -7.82
CA VAL A 72 -5.80 -9.76 -8.75
C VAL A 72 -7.27 -9.76 -8.40
N THR A 73 -8.10 -9.46 -9.38
CA THR A 73 -9.56 -9.48 -9.26
C THR A 73 -10.14 -10.81 -9.74
N ARG A 74 -11.36 -11.13 -9.31
CA ARG A 74 -12.06 -12.39 -9.64
C ARG A 74 -12.36 -12.60 -11.13
N ASN A 75 -12.31 -11.53 -11.93
CA ASN A 75 -12.41 -11.60 -13.39
C ASN A 75 -11.05 -11.88 -14.07
N GLY A 76 -9.97 -12.05 -13.30
CA GLY A 76 -8.61 -12.31 -13.78
C GLY A 76 -7.83 -11.07 -14.17
N GLU A 77 -8.34 -9.85 -13.94
CA GLU A 77 -7.57 -8.63 -14.16
C GLU A 77 -6.48 -8.48 -13.09
N ASN A 78 -5.36 -7.91 -13.50
CA ASN A 78 -4.21 -7.66 -12.65
C ASN A 78 -3.89 -6.16 -12.66
N LYS A 79 -3.81 -5.54 -11.48
CA LYS A 79 -3.49 -4.11 -11.34
C LYS A 79 -2.40 -3.90 -10.33
N ASN A 80 -1.41 -3.09 -10.71
CA ASN A 80 -0.35 -2.67 -9.83
C ASN A 80 -0.73 -1.31 -9.21
N ILE A 81 -0.67 -1.24 -7.88
CA ILE A 81 -0.93 -0.04 -7.10
C ILE A 81 0.32 0.31 -6.29
N PHE A 82 0.76 1.56 -6.36
CA PHE A 82 1.95 2.05 -5.68
C PHE A 82 1.57 3.03 -4.57
N PHE A 83 2.13 2.84 -3.37
CA PHE A 83 1.96 3.72 -2.21
C PHE A 83 3.30 4.25 -1.73
N ASN A 84 3.34 5.51 -1.32
CA ASN A 84 4.48 6.09 -0.63
C ASN A 84 4.32 5.84 0.88
N ALA A 85 5.15 4.94 1.40
CA ALA A 85 5.14 4.48 2.79
C ALA A 85 6.20 5.17 3.67
N SER A 86 6.90 6.18 3.14
CA SER A 86 8.04 6.82 3.81
C SER A 86 7.70 7.43 5.17
N GLU A 87 6.46 7.84 5.40
CA GLU A 87 6.03 8.50 6.64
C GLU A 87 5.86 7.53 7.82
N PHE A 88 5.43 6.30 7.55
CA PHE A 88 5.09 5.32 8.61
C PHE A 88 5.98 4.08 8.59
N GLN A 89 6.89 3.99 7.62
CA GLN A 89 8.01 3.07 7.60
C GLN A 89 9.30 3.88 7.45
N PRO A 90 9.78 4.52 8.54
CA PRO A 90 11.03 5.25 8.50
C PRO A 90 12.15 4.30 8.06
N LYS A 91 13.03 4.82 7.20
CA LYS A 91 14.16 4.13 6.57
C LYS A 91 14.69 3.02 7.47
N LEU A 92 14.50 1.77 7.03
CA LEU A 92 15.28 0.65 7.55
C LEU A 92 16.74 0.97 7.26
N ASP A 93 17.61 0.84 8.27
CA ASP A 93 19.04 1.06 8.08
C ASP A 93 19.53 0.23 6.88
N PHE A 94 20.33 0.87 6.02
CA PHE A 94 20.67 0.49 4.64
C PHE A 94 21.47 -0.83 4.48
N GLU A 95 21.40 -1.79 5.40
CA GLU A 95 22.20 -3.00 5.29
C GLU A 95 21.60 -4.10 4.40
N ASP A 96 20.32 -4.06 4.03
CA ASP A 96 19.73 -5.10 3.16
C ASP A 96 18.80 -4.52 2.08
N VAL A 97 19.34 -4.28 0.87
CA VAL A 97 18.50 -4.07 -0.32
C VAL A 97 18.04 -5.44 -0.82
N GLU A 98 17.11 -6.06 -0.11
CA GLU A 98 16.34 -7.21 -0.58
C GLU A 98 14.85 -6.87 -0.57
N THR A 99 14.02 -7.65 -1.25
CA THR A 99 12.55 -7.52 -1.15
C THR A 99 12.17 -7.79 0.30
N VAL A 100 12.02 -6.74 1.12
CA VAL A 100 12.08 -6.90 2.58
C VAL A 100 10.88 -7.68 3.12
N LYS A 101 9.70 -7.58 2.49
CA LYS A 101 8.50 -8.32 2.91
C LYS A 101 7.58 -8.60 1.73
N VAL A 102 7.20 -9.86 1.58
CA VAL A 102 6.05 -10.30 0.78
C VAL A 102 4.89 -10.48 1.75
N PHE A 103 3.76 -9.85 1.46
CA PHE A 103 2.53 -10.10 2.19
C PHE A 103 1.44 -10.49 1.21
N THR A 104 0.75 -11.59 1.51
CA THR A 104 -0.31 -12.17 0.68
C THR A 104 -1.63 -12.05 1.42
N PHE A 105 -2.63 -11.49 0.75
CA PHE A 105 -4.01 -11.47 1.22
C PHE A 105 -4.86 -12.36 0.32
N ILE A 106 -5.66 -13.22 0.94
CA ILE A 106 -6.66 -14.08 0.28
C ILE A 106 -8.01 -13.68 0.88
N ASN A 107 -8.95 -13.28 0.02
CA ASN A 107 -10.30 -12.88 0.44
C ASN A 107 -11.23 -14.09 0.56
#